data_AF-A0A353V5M3-F1
#
_entry.id   AF-A0A353V5M3-F1
#
_cell.length_a   1.000
_cell.length_b   1.000
_cell.length_c   1.000
_cell.angle_alpha   90.00
_cell.angle_beta   90.00
_cell.angle_gamma   90.00
#
_symmetry.space_group_name_H-M   'P 1'
#
loop_
_entity.id
_entity.type
_entity.pdbx_description
1 polymer ?
#
loop_
_entity_poly.entity_id
_entity_poly.type
_entity_poly.pdbx_seq_one_letter_code
_entity_poly.pdbx_strand_id
1 'polypeptide(L)' 'LYYRLNVVRVTLPPLRARHEDIPALVNHFMRRFNRRFHRDVRGIAPEALAMLDTYDFPGNVRELE' A
#
# COMPACT_ATOMS: atom_id res chain seq x y z
N LEU A 1 8.99 -18.71 -26.42
CA LEU A 1 8.53 -17.35 -26.04
C LEU A 1 9.17 -16.82 -24.73
N TYR A 2 9.36 -17.66 -23.70
CA TYR A 2 9.96 -17.29 -22.40
C TYR A 2 11.20 -16.39 -22.49
N TYR A 3 12.14 -16.73 -23.40
CA TYR A 3 13.38 -15.97 -23.60
C TYR A 3 13.20 -14.54 -24.10
N ARG A 4 12.10 -14.22 -24.81
CA ARG A 4 11.81 -12.85 -25.28
C ARG A 4 11.09 -12.01 -24.24
N LEU A 5 10.47 -12.63 -23.23
CA LEU A 5 9.74 -11.95 -22.16
C LEU A 5 10.64 -11.68 -20.95
N ASN A 6 11.67 -12.49 -20.73
CA ASN A 6 12.59 -12.35 -19.60
C ASN A 6 13.84 -11.51 -19.93
N VAL A 7 13.77 -10.62 -20.93
CA VAL A 7 14.88 -9.73 -21.29
C VAL A 7 15.11 -8.67 -20.21
N VAL A 8 14.03 -8.22 -19.56
CA VAL A 8 14.08 -7.34 -18.39
C VAL A 8 13.15 -7.90 -17.33
N ARG A 9 13.71 -8.32 -16.20
CA ARG A 9 12.95 -8.81 -15.04
C ARG A 9 12.79 -7.69 -14.03
N VAL A 10 11.55 -7.25 -13.82
CA VAL A 10 11.21 -6.34 -12.73
C VAL A 10 10.65 -7.17 -11.58
N THR A 11 11.38 -7.23 -10.47
CA THR A 11 10.92 -7.89 -9.25
C THR A 11 10.19 -6.86 -8.40
N LEU A 12 8.90 -7.05 -8.17
CA LEU A 12 8.13 -6.21 -7.25
C LEU A 12 8.22 -6.82 -5.83
N PRO A 13 8.84 -6.14 -4.85
CA PRO A 13 8.87 -6.65 -3.49
C PRO A 13 7.47 -6.67 -2.88
N PRO A 14 7.17 -7.68 -2.01
CA PRO A 14 5.94 -7.67 -1.24
C PRO A 14 5.91 -6.47 -0.29
N LEU A 15 4.73 -6.08 0.17
CA LEU A 15 4.56 -4.89 1.01
C LEU A 15 5.37 -4.99 2.33
N ARG A 16 5.47 -6.19 2.93
CA ARG A 16 6.34 -6.46 4.09
C ARG A 16 7.86 -6.26 3.87
N ALA A 17 8.30 -6.10 2.64
CA ALA A 17 9.71 -5.79 2.33
C ALA A 17 9.91 -4.28 2.08
N ARG A 18 8.84 -3.48 2.23
CA ARG A 18 8.79 -2.03 1.95
C ARG A 18 7.75 -1.33 2.82
N HIS A 19 7.84 -1.57 4.13
CA HIS A 19 6.93 -0.96 5.12
C HIS A 19 6.94 0.59 5.07
N GLU A 20 8.07 1.18 4.68
CA GLU A 20 8.24 2.63 4.47
C GLU A 20 7.23 3.23 3.47
N ASP A 21 6.67 2.43 2.56
CA ASP A 21 5.65 2.87 1.60
C ASP A 21 4.24 2.98 2.23
N ILE A 22 3.99 2.34 3.37
CA ILE A 22 2.65 2.24 4.01
C ILE A 22 2.05 3.63 4.27
N PRO A 23 2.75 4.61 4.89
CA PRO A 23 2.18 5.93 5.13
C PRO A 23 1.77 6.64 3.84
N ALA A 24 2.54 6.51 2.76
CA ALA A 24 2.23 7.13 1.47
C ALA A 24 1.00 6.48 0.82
N LEU A 25 0.89 5.15 0.90
CA LEU A 25 -0.24 4.39 0.39
C LEU A 25 -1.54 4.70 1.16
N VAL A 26 -1.49 4.73 2.48
CA VAL A 26 -2.64 5.11 3.33
C VAL A 26 -3.13 6.52 2.96
N ASN A 27 -2.22 7.48 2.82
CA ASN A 27 -2.56 8.84 2.39
C ASN A 27 -3.17 8.89 0.98
N HIS A 28 -2.73 8.01 0.07
CA HIS A 28 -3.35 7.87 -1.24
C HIS A 28 -4.79 7.37 -1.13
N PHE A 29 -5.02 6.28 -0.38
CA PHE A 29 -6.33 5.66 -0.23
C PHE A 29 -7.32 6.57 0.51
N MET A 30 -6.90 7.23 1.60
CA MET A 30 -7.73 8.21 2.30
C MET A 30 -8.21 9.31 1.35
N ARG A 31 -7.32 9.90 0.55
CA ARG A 31 -7.71 10.93 -0.44
C ARG A 31 -8.66 10.37 -1.49
N ARG A 32 -8.43 9.15 -1.97
CA ARG A 32 -9.30 8.50 -2.96
C ARG A 32 -10.69 8.22 -2.40
N PHE A 33 -10.79 7.71 -1.17
CA PHE A 33 -12.05 7.39 -0.52
C PHE A 33 -12.81 8.63 -0.05
N ASN A 34 -12.12 9.67 0.42
CA ASN A 34 -12.73 10.97 0.71
C ASN A 34 -13.44 11.53 -0.53
N ARG A 35 -12.78 11.51 -1.69
CA ARG A 35 -13.40 11.93 -2.96
C ARG A 35 -14.58 11.04 -3.35
N ARG A 36 -14.44 9.72 -3.22
CA ARG A 36 -15.46 8.75 -3.65
C ARG A 36 -16.72 8.77 -2.78
N PHE A 37 -16.56 8.96 -1.47
CA PHE A 37 -17.63 8.85 -0.49
C PHE A 37 -18.05 10.19 0.11
N HIS A 38 -17.53 11.31 -0.43
CA HIS A 38 -17.78 12.66 0.08
C HIS A 38 -17.52 12.78 1.59
N ARG A 39 -16.37 12.26 2.02
CA ARG A 39 -15.90 12.31 3.42
C ARG A 39 -14.74 13.30 3.56
N ASP A 40 -14.49 13.74 4.80
CA ASP A 40 -13.36 14.61 5.18
C ASP A 40 -12.50 13.92 6.25
N VAL A 41 -11.99 12.73 5.96
CA VAL A 41 -11.01 12.06 6.83
C VAL A 41 -9.66 12.75 6.66
N ARG A 42 -9.19 13.45 7.71
CA ARG A 42 -7.98 14.29 7.65
C ARG A 42 -6.68 13.58 7.98
N GLY A 43 -6.76 12.36 8.52
CA GLY A 43 -5.59 11.62 8.95
C GLY A 43 -5.95 10.28 9.56
N ILE A 44 -4.90 9.54 9.91
CA ILE A 44 -4.95 8.29 10.65
C ILE A 44 -4.34 8.51 12.03
N ALA A 45 -4.87 7.84 13.05
CA ALA A 45 -4.28 7.88 14.39
C ALA A 45 -2.85 7.31 14.35
N PRO A 46 -1.87 7.92 15.06
CA PRO A 46 -0.49 7.42 15.08
C PRO A 46 -0.39 5.94 15.48
N GLU A 47 -1.23 5.49 16.41
CA GLU A 47 -1.28 4.11 16.88
C GLU A 47 -1.77 3.17 15.79
N ALA A 48 -2.77 3.59 15.01
CA ALA A 48 -3.26 2.82 13.88
C ALA A 48 -2.21 2.73 12.76
N LEU A 49 -1.44 3.80 12.52
CA LEU A 49 -0.34 3.76 11.56
C LEU A 49 0.78 2.82 12.03
N ALA A 50 1.13 2.84 13.31
CA ALA A 50 2.11 1.91 13.89
C ALA A 50 1.65 0.44 13.78
N MET A 51 0.36 0.18 14.00
CA MET A 51 -0.20 -1.17 13.81
C MET A 51 -0.07 -1.63 12.36
N LEU A 52 -0.41 -0.76 11.40
CA LEU A 52 -0.24 -1.06 9.97
C LEU A 52 1.22 -1.33 9.64
N ASP A 53 2.16 -0.56 10.20
CA ASP A 53 3.59 -0.73 9.95
C ASP A 53 4.11 -2.10 10.42
N THR A 54 3.55 -2.66 11.50
CA THR A 54 3.94 -3.98 12.03
C THR A 54 3.24 -5.18 11.35
N TYR A 55 2.28 -4.94 10.46
CA TYR A 55 1.51 -6.02 9.82
C TYR A 55 2.17 -6.52 8.52
N ASP A 56 2.12 -7.83 8.27
CA ASP A 56 2.82 -8.46 7.13
C ASP A 56 2.13 -8.29 5.77
N PHE A 57 0.85 -7.89 5.74
CA PHE A 57 0.02 -7.76 4.54
C PHE A 57 0.18 -8.94 3.56
N PRO A 58 -0.30 -10.15 3.88
CA PRO A 58 -0.32 -11.27 2.92
C PRO A 58 -1.04 -10.91 1.62
N GLY A 59 -2.04 -10.02 1.65
CA GLY A 59 -2.74 -9.48 0.49
C GLY A 59 -2.07 -8.23 -0.13
N ASN A 60 -0.93 -7.78 0.39
CA ASN A 60 -0.18 -6.62 -0.06
C ASN A 60 -1.07 -5.36 -0.15
N VAL A 61 -0.86 -4.54 -1.19
CA VAL A 61 -1.60 -3.29 -1.44
C VAL A 61 -3.10 -3.51 -1.54
N ARG A 62 -3.56 -4.70 -1.97
CA ARG A 62 -4.99 -5.00 -2.09
C ARG A 62 -5.67 -5.17 -0.74
N GLU A 63 -4.93 -5.62 0.27
CA GLU A 63 -5.44 -5.72 1.64
C GLU A 63 -5.35 -4.39 2.40
N LEU A 64 -4.39 -3.54 2.01
CA LEU A 64 -4.26 -2.19 2.55
C LEU A 64 -5.35 -1.22 2.04
N GLU A 65 -5.89 -1.45 0.85
CA GLU A 65 -6.96 -0.64 0.21
C GLU A 65 -8.37 -0.97 0.74
#